data_AF-A0A061NJK2-F1
#
_entry.id   AF-A0A061NJK2-F1
#
_cell.length_a   1.000
_cell.length_b   1.000
_cell.length_c   1.000
_cell.angle_alpha   90.00
_cell.angle_beta   90.00
_cell.angle_gamma   90.00
#
_symmetry.space_group_name_H-M   'P 1'
#
loop_
_entity.id
_entity.type
_entity.pdbx_description
1 polymer ?
#
loop_
_entity_poly.entity_id
_entity_poly.type
_entity_poly.pdbx_seq_one_letter_code
_entity_poly.pdbx_strand_id
1 'polypeptide(L)'
;MLTLFSYPPCGTCKKAKNWLDANEISYQERHIVNDPPTRKELQEIKALSGLEWKKLFNTSGKKYRELGLKDKLPDASEDTIIDWLASDGMLIKRPIVTDGHAATVGFKEDEFEKYWKQYLGNVSPDILGKW
;
A
#
# COMPACT_ATOMS: atom_id res chain seq x y z
N MET A 1 2.47 -3.47 14.45
CA MET A 1 2.41 -4.68 13.60
C MET A 1 2.38 -4.21 12.16
N LEU A 2 3.20 -4.79 11.27
CA LEU A 2 3.27 -4.33 9.89
C LEU A 2 2.01 -4.77 9.12
N THR A 3 1.46 -3.91 8.30
CA THR A 3 0.30 -4.19 7.44
C THR A 3 0.73 -4.06 5.98
N LEU A 4 0.47 -5.09 5.19
CA LEU A 4 0.71 -5.12 3.74
C LEU A 4 -0.63 -5.09 3.00
N PHE A 5 -0.96 -3.95 2.39
CA PHE A 5 -2.08 -3.87 1.46
C PHE A 5 -1.63 -4.38 0.09
N SER A 6 -2.19 -5.52 -0.32
CA SER A 6 -1.79 -6.24 -1.51
C SER A 6 -2.97 -6.59 -2.41
N TYR A 7 -2.66 -7.04 -3.63
CA TYR A 7 -3.61 -7.66 -4.54
C TYR A 7 -2.95 -8.90 -5.18
N PRO A 8 -3.52 -10.12 -5.12
CA PRO A 8 -2.79 -11.34 -5.50
C PRO A 8 -2.21 -11.36 -6.94
N PRO A 9 -2.90 -10.82 -7.97
CA PRO A 9 -2.36 -10.74 -9.33
C PRO A 9 -1.22 -9.72 -9.52
N CYS A 10 -0.95 -8.84 -8.56
CA CYS A 10 0.01 -7.76 -8.67
C CYS A 10 1.46 -8.25 -8.56
N GLY A 11 2.23 -8.18 -9.64
CA GLY A 11 3.64 -8.59 -9.66
C GLY A 11 4.52 -7.80 -8.67
N THR A 12 4.31 -6.49 -8.53
CA THR A 12 5.03 -5.65 -7.56
C THR A 12 4.72 -6.05 -6.12
N CYS A 13 3.50 -6.50 -5.86
CA CYS A 13 3.06 -6.96 -4.54
C CYS A 13 3.74 -8.28 -4.18
N LYS A 14 3.90 -9.19 -5.15
CA LYS A 14 4.69 -10.42 -4.99
C LYS A 14 6.15 -10.11 -4.64
N LYS A 15 6.75 -9.10 -5.28
CA LYS A 15 8.13 -8.68 -4.95
C LYS A 15 8.26 -8.18 -3.51
N ALA A 16 7.36 -7.30 -3.07
CA ALA A 16 7.34 -6.82 -1.70
C ALA A 16 7.14 -7.94 -0.69
N LYS A 17 6.19 -8.85 -0.96
CA LYS A 17 5.93 -10.02 -0.13
C LYS A 17 7.17 -10.90 0.01
N ASN A 18 7.79 -11.28 -1.12
CA ASN A 18 9.00 -12.07 -1.12
C ASN A 18 10.15 -11.40 -0.35
N TRP A 19 10.28 -10.07 -0.44
CA TRP A 19 11.31 -9.36 0.31
C TRP A 19 11.04 -9.42 1.83
N LEU A 20 9.80 -9.21 2.27
CA LEU A 20 9.42 -9.30 3.68
C LEU A 20 9.62 -10.74 4.21
N ASP A 21 9.17 -11.74 3.45
CA ASP A 21 9.31 -13.15 3.79
C ASP A 21 10.79 -13.58 3.87
N ALA A 22 11.62 -13.15 2.91
CA ALA A 22 13.05 -13.47 2.88
C ALA A 22 13.85 -12.82 4.02
N ASN A 23 13.34 -11.73 4.59
CA ASN A 23 13.91 -11.06 5.74
C ASN A 23 13.24 -11.50 7.06
N GLU A 24 12.37 -12.52 7.02
CA GLU A 24 11.64 -13.03 8.19
C GLU A 24 10.85 -11.94 8.93
N ILE A 25 10.37 -10.94 8.18
CA ILE A 25 9.60 -9.81 8.71
C ILE A 25 8.12 -10.16 8.63
N SER A 26 7.45 -10.04 9.76
CA SER A 26 6.03 -10.38 9.86
C SER A 26 5.11 -9.23 9.58
N TYR A 27 4.02 -9.56 8.87
CA TYR A 27 3.00 -8.61 8.46
C TYR A 27 1.63 -9.27 8.42
N GLN A 28 0.60 -8.45 8.59
CA GLN A 28 -0.76 -8.77 8.28
C GLN A 28 -1.05 -8.36 6.83
N GLU A 29 -1.41 -9.32 5.98
CA GLU A 29 -1.82 -9.05 4.61
C GLU A 29 -3.30 -8.64 4.57
N ARG A 30 -3.59 -7.47 4.00
CA ARG A 30 -4.95 -6.97 3.74
C ARG A 30 -5.18 -6.85 2.24
N HIS A 31 -6.31 -7.37 1.78
CA HIS A 31 -6.65 -7.35 0.37
C HIS A 31 -7.19 -5.98 -0.03
N ILE A 32 -6.35 -5.15 -0.66
CA ILE A 32 -6.62 -3.73 -0.91
C ILE A 32 -7.88 -3.43 -1.71
N VAL A 33 -8.43 -4.42 -2.43
CA VAL A 33 -9.68 -4.25 -3.21
C VAL A 33 -10.91 -4.61 -2.39
N ASN A 34 -10.79 -5.62 -1.51
CA ASN A 34 -11.94 -6.12 -0.74
C ASN A 34 -12.06 -5.37 0.58
N ASP A 35 -10.92 -4.96 1.14
CA ASP A 35 -10.74 -4.19 2.34
C ASP A 35 -9.75 -3.05 2.02
N PRO A 36 -10.19 -2.02 1.27
CA PRO A 36 -9.35 -0.88 0.95
C PRO A 36 -9.00 -0.07 2.21
N PRO A 37 -7.85 0.62 2.22
CA PRO A 37 -7.56 1.62 3.23
C PRO A 37 -8.72 2.61 3.40
N THR A 38 -9.14 2.80 4.64
CA THR A 38 -10.16 3.78 5.01
C THR A 38 -9.67 5.19 4.75
N ARG A 39 -10.59 6.17 4.75
CA ARG A 39 -10.24 7.60 4.61
C ARG A 39 -9.15 8.04 5.60
N LYS A 40 -9.27 7.61 6.86
CA LYS A 40 -8.30 7.91 7.91
C LYS A 40 -6.93 7.28 7.62
N GLU A 41 -6.91 5.99 7.26
CA GLU A 41 -5.67 5.30 6.90
C GLU A 41 -5.00 5.92 5.67
N LEU A 42 -5.76 6.37 4.68
CA LEU A 42 -5.22 7.05 3.50
C LEU A 42 -4.53 8.37 3.86
N GLN A 43 -5.13 9.16 4.75
CA GLN A 43 -4.53 10.39 5.25
C GLN A 43 -3.23 10.11 6.01
N GLU A 44 -3.24 9.09 6.88
CA GLU A 44 -2.05 8.64 7.61
C GLU A 44 -0.97 8.15 6.65
N ILE A 45 -1.30 7.26 5.71
CA ILE A 45 -0.37 6.76 4.69
C ILE A 45 0.23 7.91 3.88
N LYS A 46 -0.58 8.89 3.47
CA LYS A 46 -0.09 10.07 2.75
C LYS A 46 0.90 10.87 3.59
N ALA A 47 0.57 11.15 4.84
CA ALA A 47 1.44 11.89 5.76
C ALA A 47 2.76 11.14 6.04
N LEU A 48 2.68 9.85 6.34
CA LEU A 48 3.81 9.01 6.72
C LEU A 48 4.74 8.69 5.54
N SER A 49 4.20 8.58 4.32
CA SER A 49 5.00 8.34 3.12
C SER A 49 5.65 9.60 2.55
N GLY A 50 5.21 10.80 2.98
CA GLY A 50 5.68 12.07 2.44
C GLY A 50 5.35 12.28 0.95
N LEU A 51 4.39 11.50 0.42
CA LEU A 51 4.02 11.55 -0.99
C LEU A 51 2.86 12.52 -1.25
N GLU A 52 2.85 13.08 -2.45
CA GLU A 52 1.69 13.78 -2.99
C GLU A 52 0.54 12.80 -3.27
N TRP A 53 -0.70 13.25 -3.12
CA TRP A 53 -1.91 12.45 -3.37
C TRP A 53 -1.91 11.72 -4.71
N LYS A 54 -1.45 12.39 -5.78
CA LYS A 54 -1.33 11.81 -7.12
C LYS A 54 -0.47 10.54 -7.15
N LYS A 55 0.51 10.39 -6.26
CA LYS A 55 1.39 9.22 -6.19
C LYS A 55 0.75 8.02 -5.49
N LEU A 56 -0.35 8.23 -4.77
CA LEU A 56 -1.15 7.15 -4.18
C LEU A 56 -2.10 6.51 -5.20
N PHE A 57 -2.29 7.11 -6.38
CA PHE A 57 -3.09 6.50 -7.44
C PHE A 57 -2.32 5.44 -8.24
N ASN A 58 -3.02 4.38 -8.61
CA ASN A 58 -2.61 3.42 -9.62
C ASN A 58 -2.84 4.02 -11.02
N THR A 59 -1.96 4.94 -11.43
CA THR A 59 -2.04 5.65 -12.71
C THR A 59 -1.94 4.74 -13.94
N SER A 60 -1.36 3.55 -13.79
CA SER A 60 -1.32 2.50 -14.82
C SER A 60 -2.61 1.67 -14.92
N GLY A 61 -3.48 1.75 -13.92
CA GLY A 61 -4.68 0.93 -13.81
C GLY A 61 -5.79 1.33 -14.76
N LYS A 62 -6.61 0.33 -15.16
CA LYS A 62 -7.77 0.53 -16.05
C LYS A 62 -8.77 1.53 -15.44
N LYS A 63 -9.09 1.39 -14.16
CA LYS A 63 -10.03 2.28 -13.43
C LYS A 63 -9.62 3.76 -13.45
N TYR A 64 -8.33 4.05 -13.27
CA TYR A 64 -7.81 5.41 -13.34
C TYR A 64 -8.06 6.06 -14.71
N ARG A 65 -7.90 5.28 -15.79
CA ARG A 65 -8.14 5.71 -17.17
C ARG A 65 -9.62 5.83 -17.48
N GLU A 66 -10.42 4.82 -17.12
CA GLU A 66 -11.87 4.79 -17.33
C GLU A 66 -12.58 5.99 -16.68
N LEU A 67 -12.13 6.40 -15.49
CA LEU A 67 -12.71 7.53 -14.76
C LEU A 67 -12.18 8.91 -15.20
N GLY A 68 -11.19 8.95 -16.11
CA GLY A 68 -10.57 10.19 -16.58
C GLY A 68 -9.85 10.96 -15.47
N LEU A 69 -9.30 10.26 -14.46
CA LEU A 69 -8.75 10.92 -13.26
C LEU A 69 -7.50 11.74 -13.56
N LYS A 70 -6.80 11.47 -14.65
CA LYS A 70 -5.65 12.27 -15.09
C LYS A 70 -6.02 13.74 -15.23
N ASP A 71 -7.18 14.02 -15.79
CA ASP A 71 -7.63 15.37 -16.12
C ASP A 71 -8.44 16.00 -14.98
N LYS A 72 -9.05 15.18 -14.11
CA LYS A 72 -9.81 15.66 -12.94
C LYS A 72 -8.96 15.94 -11.70
N LEU A 73 -7.85 15.21 -11.53
CA LEU A 73 -7.01 15.33 -10.33
C LEU A 73 -6.41 16.73 -10.07
N PRO A 74 -5.97 17.49 -11.10
CA PRO A 74 -5.41 18.82 -10.87
C PRO A 74 -6.36 19.80 -10.19
N ASP A 75 -7.67 19.66 -10.44
CA ASP A 75 -8.71 20.57 -9.94
C ASP A 75 -9.48 19.98 -8.74
N ALA A 76 -9.17 18.75 -8.34
CA ALA A 76 -9.87 18.06 -7.27
C ALA A 76 -9.41 18.54 -5.89
N SER A 77 -10.37 18.70 -4.97
CA SER A 77 -10.04 18.90 -3.56
C SER A 77 -9.44 17.64 -2.94
N GLU A 78 -8.65 17.81 -1.88
CA GLU A 78 -8.11 16.68 -1.11
C GLU A 78 -9.20 15.73 -0.62
N ASP A 79 -10.33 16.26 -0.15
CA ASP A 79 -11.46 15.47 0.34
C ASP A 79 -12.03 14.56 -0.76
N THR A 80 -12.20 15.11 -1.96
CA THR A 80 -12.64 14.39 -3.16
C THR A 80 -11.64 13.30 -3.57
N ILE A 81 -10.34 13.59 -3.47
CA ILE A 81 -9.29 12.62 -3.79
C ILE A 81 -9.34 11.43 -2.82
N ILE A 82 -9.50 11.72 -1.53
CA ILE A 82 -9.61 10.70 -0.49
C ILE A 82 -10.85 9.83 -0.73
N ASP A 83 -11.99 10.43 -1.09
CA ASP A 83 -13.20 9.69 -1.45
C ASP A 83 -12.98 8.75 -2.64
N TRP A 84 -12.32 9.23 -3.69
CA TRP A 84 -12.01 8.37 -4.83
C TRP A 84 -11.17 7.16 -4.42
N LEU A 85 -10.08 7.39 -3.68
CA LEU A 85 -9.20 6.32 -3.23
C LEU A 85 -9.92 5.33 -2.31
N ALA A 86 -10.73 5.81 -1.36
CA ALA A 86 -11.47 4.97 -0.42
C ALA A 86 -12.61 4.19 -1.10
N SER A 87 -13.17 4.71 -2.19
CA SER A 87 -14.32 4.11 -2.89
C SER A 87 -13.97 2.86 -3.71
N ASP A 88 -12.75 2.79 -4.26
CA ASP A 88 -12.31 1.66 -5.08
C ASP A 88 -10.81 1.41 -4.91
N GLY A 89 -10.48 0.32 -4.21
CA GLY A 89 -9.10 -0.12 -3.99
C GLY A 89 -8.28 -0.36 -5.27
N MET A 90 -8.93 -0.54 -6.42
CA MET A 90 -8.22 -0.62 -7.71
C MET A 90 -7.59 0.71 -8.15
N LEU A 91 -8.09 1.83 -7.62
CA LEU A 91 -7.52 3.16 -7.82
C LEU A 91 -6.26 3.39 -7.01
N ILE A 92 -6.01 2.59 -5.98
CA ILE A 92 -4.88 2.76 -5.08
C ILE A 92 -3.63 2.07 -5.65
N LYS A 93 -2.49 2.77 -5.59
CA LYS A 93 -1.18 2.26 -5.95
C LYS A 93 -0.76 1.16 -4.97
N ARG A 94 -0.17 0.11 -5.52
CA ARG A 94 0.12 -1.13 -4.80
C ARG A 94 1.58 -1.54 -4.95
N PRO A 95 2.15 -2.27 -3.99
CA PRO A 95 1.63 -2.50 -2.63
C PRO A 95 1.69 -1.24 -1.76
N ILE A 96 1.00 -1.24 -0.61
CA ILE A 96 1.27 -0.29 0.48
C ILE A 96 1.71 -1.10 1.70
N VAL A 97 2.75 -0.63 2.37
CA VAL A 97 3.21 -1.22 3.64
C VAL A 97 3.24 -0.12 4.70
N THR A 98 2.69 -0.37 5.87
CA THR A 98 2.66 0.58 7.00
C THR A 98 2.64 -0.16 8.33
N ASP A 99 3.27 0.41 9.35
CA ASP A 99 3.17 -0.05 10.75
C ASP A 99 2.35 0.92 11.62
N GLY A 100 1.81 2.00 11.03
CA GLY A 100 1.16 3.11 11.72
C GLY A 100 2.08 4.30 12.03
N HIS A 101 3.40 4.17 11.85
CA HIS A 101 4.39 5.24 12.09
C HIS A 101 5.25 5.57 10.86
N ALA A 102 5.34 4.65 9.90
CA ALA A 102 5.93 4.86 8.59
C ALA A 102 5.05 4.22 7.52
N ALA A 103 5.17 4.67 6.26
CA ALA A 103 4.48 4.05 5.13
C ALA A 103 5.32 4.08 3.86
N THR A 104 5.36 2.96 3.14
CA THR A 104 5.96 2.87 1.78
C THR A 104 4.89 2.52 0.76
N VAL A 105 4.90 3.20 -0.40
CA VAL A 105 3.93 3.01 -1.48
C VAL A 105 4.61 2.57 -2.77
N GLY A 106 4.28 1.36 -3.22
CA GLY A 106 5.03 0.61 -4.23
C GLY A 106 6.12 -0.25 -3.60
N PHE A 107 6.87 -0.97 -4.44
CA PHE A 107 8.04 -1.71 -4.00
C PHE A 107 9.30 -1.06 -4.56
N LYS A 108 10.21 -0.74 -3.65
CA LYS A 108 11.58 -0.31 -3.91
C LYS A 108 12.42 -0.87 -2.77
N GLU A 109 13.45 -1.63 -3.12
CA GLU A 109 14.23 -2.40 -2.14
C GLU A 109 14.99 -1.50 -1.17
N ASP A 110 15.59 -0.41 -1.67
CA ASP A 110 16.25 0.63 -0.88
C ASP A 110 15.33 1.28 0.16
N GLU A 111 14.08 1.57 -0.22
CA GLU A 111 13.09 2.09 0.73
C GLU A 111 12.66 1.01 1.73
N PHE A 112 12.48 -0.23 1.30
CA PHE A 112 12.13 -1.34 2.19
C PHE A 112 13.23 -1.62 3.22
N GLU A 113 14.50 -1.61 2.80
CA GLU A 113 15.63 -1.72 3.70
C GLU A 113 15.65 -0.60 4.73
N LYS A 114 15.44 0.64 4.28
CA LYS A 114 15.44 1.81 5.16
C LYS A 114 14.34 1.76 6.22
N TYR A 115 13.12 1.37 5.84
CA TYR A 115 11.95 1.45 6.73
C TYR A 115 11.66 0.15 7.48
N TRP A 116 11.90 -1.01 6.88
CA TRP A 116 11.38 -2.29 7.38
C TRP A 116 12.44 -3.25 7.91
N LYS A 117 13.73 -3.03 7.61
CA LYS A 117 14.82 -3.87 8.15
C LYS A 117 14.93 -3.84 9.68
N GLN A 118 14.37 -2.83 10.33
CA GLN A 118 14.26 -2.79 11.80
C GLN A 118 13.34 -3.88 12.39
N TYR A 119 12.56 -4.59 11.56
CA TYR A 119 11.66 -5.68 11.98
C TYR A 119 12.24 -7.08 11.76
N LEU A 120 13.53 -7.20 11.39
CA LEU A 120 14.21 -8.49 11.19
C LEU A 120 13.98 -9.42 12.39
N GLY A 121 13.59 -10.67 12.12
CA GLY A 121 13.38 -11.70 13.14
C GLY A 121 12.12 -11.54 14.00
N ASN A 122 11.27 -10.53 13.73
CA ASN A 122 9.93 -10.48 14.32
C ASN A 122 9.03 -11.44 13.55
N VAL A 123 8.94 -12.69 14.03
CA VAL A 123 8.12 -13.75 13.43
C VAL A 123 6.67 -13.67 13.91
N SER A 124 5.73 -13.81 12.97
CA SER A 124 4.30 -13.76 13.20
C SER A 124 3.92 -15.08 13.85
N PRO A 125 3.13 -15.06 14.93
CA PRO A 125 2.60 -16.29 15.52
C PRO A 125 1.89 -17.19 14.48
N ASP A 126 1.31 -16.60 13.43
CA ASP A 126 0.54 -17.31 12.39
C ASP A 126 1.39 -18.11 11.38
N ILE A 127 2.71 -17.90 11.33
CA ILE A 127 3.61 -18.64 10.40
C ILE A 127 4.04 -20.00 10.99
N LEU A 128 3.86 -20.22 12.30
CA LEU A 128 4.27 -21.46 12.98
C LEU A 128 3.32 -22.66 12.80
N GLY A 129 2.35 -22.61 11.89
CA GLY A 129 1.23 -23.55 11.89
C GLY A 129 0.78 -24.14 10.55
N LYS A 130 1.63 -24.20 9.51
CA LYS A 130 1.28 -24.90 8.25
C LYS A 130 2.40 -25.83 7.80
N TRP A 131 2.41 -27.04 8.38
CA TRP A 131 3.06 -28.24 7.83
C TRP A 131 1.99 -29.16 7.27
#